data_AF-A0A7S3FI42-F1
#
_entry.id   AF-A0A7S3FI42-F1
#
_cell.length_a   1.000
_cell.length_b   1.000
_cell.length_c   1.000
_cell.angle_alpha   90.00
_cell.angle_beta   90.00
_cell.angle_gamma   90.00
#
_symmetry.space_group_name_H-M   'P 1'
#
loop_
_entity.id
_entity.type
_entity.pdbx_description
1 polymer ?
#
loop_
_entity_poly.entity_id
_entity_poly.type
_entity_poly.pdbx_seq_one_letter_code
_entity_poly.pdbx_strand_id
1 'polypeptide(L)'
;MKFGGSSVRDAERISEVCQLVAGKINDEGLRVHLVCSAMGRTTNNLLAASKHALETGEVELAPVWDLHEQTIEALGLGETQQAAEIRKLLETCERTLSGVALLGELSPRS
;
A
#
# COMPACT_ATOMS: atom_id res chain seq x y z
N MET A 1 -8.66 -8.25 -15.15
CA MET A 1 -7.24 -7.94 -15.34
C MET A 1 -6.54 -7.97 -14.00
N LYS A 2 -5.34 -8.54 -13.92
CA LYS A 2 -4.57 -8.62 -12.67
C LYS A 2 -3.25 -7.88 -12.82
N PHE A 3 -2.93 -7.01 -11.87
CA PHE A 3 -1.68 -6.26 -11.82
C PHE A 3 -0.87 -6.70 -10.60
N GLY A 4 0.40 -7.08 -10.83
CA GLY A 4 1.35 -7.42 -9.76
C GLY A 4 1.95 -6.18 -9.12
N GLY A 5 2.66 -6.35 -8.01
CA GLY A 5 3.20 -5.22 -7.25
C GLY A 5 4.16 -4.34 -8.06
N SER A 6 4.93 -4.92 -8.99
CA SER A 6 5.79 -4.16 -9.90
C SER A 6 5.03 -3.27 -10.89
N SER A 7 3.81 -3.68 -11.25
CA SER A 7 2.91 -2.94 -12.15
C SER A 7 2.18 -1.80 -11.46
N VAL A 8 2.19 -1.74 -10.13
CA VAL A 8 1.55 -0.68 -9.32
C VAL A 8 2.51 -0.16 -8.26
N ARG A 9 3.80 -0.14 -8.56
CA ARG A 9 4.85 0.12 -7.55
C ARG A 9 4.95 1.58 -7.11
N ASP A 10 4.49 2.51 -7.94
CA ASP A 10 4.62 3.97 -7.77
C ASP A 10 3.52 4.68 -8.59
N ALA A 11 3.44 6.00 -8.46
CA ALA A 11 2.47 6.83 -9.18
C ALA A 11 2.55 6.67 -10.70
N GLU A 12 3.76 6.66 -11.27
CA GLU A 12 3.99 6.53 -12.71
C GLU A 12 3.37 5.23 -13.23
N ARG A 13 3.64 4.10 -12.57
CA ARG A 13 3.09 2.80 -12.98
C ARG A 13 1.59 2.69 -12.78
N ILE A 14 1.06 3.30 -11.72
CA ILE A 14 -0.39 3.39 -11.52
C ILE A 14 -1.04 4.16 -12.68
N SER A 15 -0.45 5.28 -13.11
CA SER A 15 -0.94 6.04 -14.26
C SER A 15 -0.91 5.23 -15.56
N GLU A 16 0.17 4.49 -15.83
CA GLU A 16 0.26 3.57 -16.99
C GLU A 16 -0.85 2.51 -16.95
N VAL A 17 -1.11 1.91 -15.78
CA VAL A 17 -2.19 0.94 -15.60
C VAL A 17 -3.56 1.57 -15.85
N CYS A 18 -3.81 2.77 -15.32
CA CYS A 18 -5.06 3.48 -15.53
C CYS A 18 -5.31 3.80 -17.01
N GLN A 19 -4.28 4.23 -17.75
CA GLN A 19 -4.38 4.47 -19.19
C GLN A 19 -4.73 3.20 -19.97
N LEU A 20 -4.07 2.09 -19.64
CA LEU A 20 -4.34 0.79 -20.26
C LEU A 20 -5.78 0.33 -20.00
N VAL A 21 -6.26 0.46 -18.76
CA VAL A 21 -7.64 0.10 -18.40
C VAL A 21 -8.64 1.02 -19.10
N ALA A 22 -8.36 2.33 -19.18
CA ALA A 22 -9.22 3.28 -19.86
C ALA A 22 -9.38 2.93 -21.35
N GLY A 23 -8.30 2.54 -22.04
CA GLY A 23 -8.39 2.07 -23.43
C GLY A 23 -9.29 0.83 -23.58
N LYS A 24 -9.20 -0.14 -22.65
CA LYS A 24 -10.08 -1.32 -22.65
C LYS A 24 -11.55 -0.99 -22.48
N ILE A 25 -11.86 0.04 -21.69
CA ILE A 25 -13.24 0.45 -21.43
C ILE A 25 -13.77 1.31 -22.58
N ASN A 26 -13.03 2.35 -22.95
CA ASN A 26 -13.50 3.40 -23.85
C ASN A 26 -13.38 3.02 -25.32
N ASP A 27 -12.29 2.35 -25.70
CA ASP A 27 -12.00 2.05 -27.11
C ASP A 27 -12.58 0.69 -27.51
N GLU A 28 -12.51 -0.29 -26.60
CA GLU A 28 -12.95 -1.67 -26.84
C GLU A 28 -14.35 -1.97 -26.25
N GLY A 29 -14.94 -1.06 -25.46
CA GLY A 29 -16.28 -1.23 -24.87
C GLY A 29 -16.38 -2.36 -23.83
N LEU A 30 -15.26 -2.77 -23.24
CA LEU A 30 -15.22 -3.91 -22.34
C LEU A 30 -15.61 -3.52 -20.91
N ARG A 31 -16.32 -4.43 -20.23
CA ARG A 31 -16.48 -4.36 -18.77
C ARG A 31 -15.30 -5.04 -18.10
N VAL A 32 -14.54 -4.26 -17.32
CA VAL A 32 -13.27 -4.71 -16.73
C VAL A 32 -13.39 -4.86 -15.22
N HIS A 33 -12.95 -6.00 -14.70
CA HIS A 33 -12.67 -6.21 -13.28
C HIS A 33 -11.17 -6.12 -13.02
N LEU A 34 -10.76 -5.42 -11.97
CA LEU A 34 -9.36 -5.23 -11.60
C LEU A 34 -9.01 -5.98 -10.32
N VAL A 35 -7.86 -6.65 -10.33
CA VAL A 35 -7.25 -7.27 -9.14
C VAL A 35 -5.83 -6.72 -9.03
N CYS A 36 -5.53 -6.02 -7.94
CA CYS A 36 -4.22 -5.42 -7.71
C CYS A 36 -3.53 -6.08 -6.52
N SER A 37 -2.25 -6.40 -6.67
CA SER A 37 -1.37 -6.69 -5.53
C SER A 37 -1.00 -5.40 -4.77
N ALA A 38 -0.41 -5.52 -3.58
CA ALA A 38 0.18 -4.38 -2.89
C ALA A 38 1.31 -3.75 -3.73
N MET A 39 1.55 -2.46 -3.52
CA MET A 39 2.52 -1.67 -4.28
C MET A 39 3.95 -2.20 -4.08
N GLY A 40 4.69 -2.43 -5.16
CA GLY A 40 6.14 -2.66 -5.13
C GLY A 40 6.57 -3.72 -4.11
N ARG A 41 7.37 -3.30 -3.11
CA ARG A 41 7.89 -4.15 -2.03
C ARG A 41 7.06 -4.07 -0.74
N THR A 42 5.90 -3.41 -0.73
CA THR A 42 5.10 -3.15 0.48
C THR A 42 4.83 -4.39 1.31
N THR A 43 4.47 -5.53 0.70
CA THR A 43 4.27 -6.79 1.46
C THR A 43 5.53 -7.21 2.21
N ASN A 44 6.71 -7.13 1.57
CA ASN A 44 7.97 -7.48 2.22
C ASN A 44 8.36 -6.47 3.30
N ASN A 45 8.11 -5.18 3.06
CA ASN A 45 8.40 -4.13 4.03
C ASN A 45 7.51 -4.27 5.28
N LEU A 46 6.23 -4.64 5.12
CA LEU A 46 5.33 -4.93 6.24
C LEU A 46 5.80 -6.14 7.06
N LEU A 47 6.25 -7.20 6.38
CA LEU A 47 6.82 -8.37 7.06
C LEU A 47 8.15 -8.08 7.77
N ALA A 48 8.95 -7.17 7.22
CA ALA A 48 10.18 -6.71 7.86
C ALA A 48 9.87 -5.85 9.08
N ALA A 49 8.91 -4.91 8.96
CA ALA A 49 8.46 -4.05 10.05
C ALA A 49 7.90 -4.85 11.22
N SER A 50 7.11 -5.92 10.96
CA SER A 50 6.57 -6.77 12.02
C SER A 50 7.64 -7.58 12.75
N LYS A 51 8.65 -8.08 12.02
CA LYS A 51 9.80 -8.76 12.63
C LYS A 51 10.64 -7.79 13.45
N HIS A 52 10.91 -6.60 12.92
CA HIS A 52 11.65 -5.57 13.63
C HIS A 52 10.96 -5.20 14.94
N ALA A 53 9.65 -4.89 14.88
CA ALA A 53 8.85 -4.61 16.08
C ALA A 53 8.93 -5.72 17.12
N LEU A 54 8.85 -6.99 16.70
CA LEU A 54 8.94 -8.13 17.59
C LEU A 54 10.33 -8.28 18.24
N GLU A 55 11.40 -8.04 17.47
CA GLU A 55 12.78 -8.29 17.90
C GLU A 55 13.39 -7.14 18.71
N THR A 56 13.03 -5.89 18.38
CA THR A 56 13.64 -4.68 18.96
C THR A 56 12.70 -3.93 19.91
N GLY A 57 11.39 -4.15 19.81
CA GLY A 57 10.40 -3.33 20.51
C GLY A 57 10.21 -1.94 19.88
N GLU A 58 10.72 -1.70 18.66
CA GLU A 58 10.59 -0.43 17.94
C GLU A 58 9.81 -0.61 16.63
N VAL A 59 9.02 0.40 16.25
CA VAL A 59 8.24 0.36 15.01
C VAL A 59 8.98 1.08 13.89
N GLU A 60 9.27 0.36 12.80
CA GLU A 60 9.88 0.92 11.59
C GLU A 60 8.96 0.72 10.39
N LEU A 61 8.20 1.75 10.03
CA LEU A 61 7.19 1.73 8.96
C LEU A 61 7.46 2.78 7.86
N ALA A 62 8.53 3.57 7.98
CA ALA A 62 8.80 4.68 7.07
C ALA A 62 8.79 4.27 5.59
N PRO A 63 9.40 3.13 5.17
CA PRO A 63 9.38 2.73 3.75
C PRO A 63 7.98 2.48 3.18
N VAL A 64 7.02 2.06 4.02
CA VAL A 64 5.62 1.88 3.59
C VAL A 64 4.91 3.23 3.60
N TRP A 65 5.10 4.04 4.64
CA TRP A 65 4.50 5.37 4.75
C TRP A 65 4.92 6.27 3.58
N ASP A 66 6.23 6.43 3.39
CA ASP A 66 6.83 7.31 2.40
C ASP A 66 6.37 6.96 0.98
N LEU A 67 6.30 5.67 0.66
CA LEU A 67 5.85 5.23 -0.65
C LEU A 67 4.42 5.69 -0.96
N HIS A 68 3.51 5.55 0.01
CA HIS A 68 2.10 5.92 -0.19
C HIS A 68 1.93 7.44 -0.18
N GLU A 69 2.62 8.16 0.70
CA GLU A 69 2.54 9.63 0.75
C GLU A 69 3.12 10.27 -0.52
N GLN A 70 4.28 9.82 -0.98
CA GLN A 70 4.88 10.27 -2.25
C GLN A 70 3.96 9.96 -3.45
N THR A 71 3.29 8.80 -3.44
CA THR A 71 2.35 8.42 -4.50
C THR A 71 1.09 9.30 -4.47
N ILE A 72 0.57 9.61 -3.27
CA ILE A 72 -0.56 10.53 -3.09
C ILE A 72 -0.21 11.92 -3.64
N GLU A 73 0.97 12.44 -3.29
CA GLU A 73 1.44 13.75 -3.74
C GLU A 73 1.61 13.78 -5.27
N ALA A 74 2.31 12.79 -5.84
CA ALA A 74 2.58 12.72 -7.28
C ALA A 74 1.30 12.57 -8.12
N LEU A 75 0.24 11.97 -7.57
CA LEU A 75 -1.07 11.85 -8.22
C LEU A 75 -1.99 13.05 -7.93
N GLY A 76 -1.57 14.02 -7.12
CA GLY A 76 -2.36 15.20 -6.76
C GLY A 76 -3.57 14.87 -5.87
N LEU A 77 -3.48 13.82 -5.05
CA LEU A 77 -4.59 13.30 -4.25
C LEU A 77 -4.60 13.82 -2.80
N GLY A 78 -3.69 14.72 -2.42
CA GLY A 78 -3.41 15.08 -1.01
C GLY A 78 -4.63 15.48 -0.17
N GLU A 79 -5.57 16.22 -0.77
CA GLU A 79 -6.79 16.75 -0.13
C GLU A 79 -8.03 15.86 -0.34
N THR A 80 -7.86 14.66 -0.89
CA THR A 80 -8.97 13.75 -1.19
C THR A 80 -9.36 12.91 0.02
N GLN A 81 -10.62 12.47 0.04
CA GLN A 81 -11.09 11.50 1.04
C GLN A 81 -10.28 10.20 1.00
N GLN A 82 -9.86 9.76 -0.19
CA GLN A 82 -9.06 8.55 -0.36
C GLN A 82 -7.67 8.69 0.27
N ALA A 83 -7.02 9.85 0.14
CA ALA A 83 -5.75 10.10 0.81
C ALA A 83 -5.90 10.07 2.34
N ALA A 84 -6.99 10.64 2.87
CA ALA A 84 -7.29 10.55 4.30
C ALA A 84 -7.51 9.10 4.77
N GLU A 85 -8.20 8.27 3.98
CA GLU A 85 -8.40 6.84 4.28
C GLU A 85 -7.08 6.07 4.25
N ILE A 86 -6.19 6.34 3.29
CA ILE A 86 -4.86 5.72 3.21
C ILE A 86 -4.03 6.06 4.45
N ARG A 87 -3.97 7.34 4.85
CA ARG A 87 -3.25 7.78 6.05
C ARG A 87 -3.78 7.10 7.31
N LYS A 88 -5.11 6.99 7.45
CA LYS A 88 -5.74 6.26 8.55
C LYS A 88 -5.37 4.76 8.58
N LEU A 89 -5.23 4.12 7.41
CA LEU A 89 -4.76 2.74 7.33
C LEU A 89 -3.29 2.62 7.76
N LEU A 90 -2.44 3.57 7.38
CA LEU A 90 -1.04 3.63 7.80
C LEU A 90 -0.90 3.82 9.31
N GLU A 91 -1.63 4.78 9.89
CA GLU A 91 -1.70 5.01 11.35
C GLU A 91 -2.20 3.75 12.09
N THR A 92 -3.20 3.06 11.53
CA THR A 92 -3.70 1.82 12.11
C THR A 92 -2.64 0.72 12.06
N CYS A 93 -1.90 0.62 10.95
CA CYS A 93 -0.80 -0.32 10.81
C CYS A 93 0.32 -0.05 11.82
N GLU A 94 0.71 1.21 11.97
CA GLU A 94 1.71 1.65 12.96
C GLU A 94 1.28 1.27 14.38
N ARG A 95 0.03 1.61 14.76
CA ARG A 95 -0.53 1.23 16.07
C ARG A 95 -0.57 -0.28 16.29
N THR A 96 -0.88 -1.07 15.26
CA THR A 96 -0.82 -2.54 15.35
C THR A 96 0.60 -3.02 15.61
N LEU A 97 1.60 -2.46 14.92
CA LEU A 97 3.01 -2.77 15.14
C LEU A 97 3.49 -2.32 16.52
N SER A 98 3.02 -1.19 17.03
CA SER A 98 3.29 -0.77 18.41
C SER A 98 2.77 -1.80 19.42
N GLY A 99 1.59 -2.39 19.16
CA GLY A 99 1.05 -3.49 19.97
C GLY A 99 1.97 -4.72 19.96
N VAL A 100 2.50 -5.10 18.80
CA VAL A 100 3.47 -6.20 18.66
C VAL A 100 4.75 -5.89 19.45
N ALA A 101 5.28 -4.69 19.31
CA ALA A 101 6.48 -4.23 20.02
C ALA A 101 6.31 -4.25 21.55
N LEU A 102 5.15 -3.81 22.05
CA LEU A 102 4.87 -3.76 23.48
C LEU A 102 4.62 -5.15 24.09
N LEU A 103 3.97 -6.05 23.35
CA LEU A 103 3.64 -7.39 23.83
C LEU A 103 4.78 -8.39 23.63
N GLY A 104 5.66 -8.17 22.65
CA GLY A 104 6.69 -9.14 22.27
C GLY A 104 6.12 -10.40 21.61
N GLU A 105 4.93 -10.31 20.99
CA GLU A 105 4.25 -11.43 20.37
C GLU A 105 3.66 -11.05 18.99
N LEU A 106 3.78 -11.97 18.03
CA LEU A 106 3.19 -11.86 16.68
C LEU A 106 2.45 -13.16 16.33
N SER A 107 1.17 -13.26 16.69
CA SER A 107 0.36 -14.44 16.45
C SER A 107 -0.37 -14.41 15.09
N PRO A 108 -0.60 -15.57 14.44
CA PRO A 108 -1.58 -15.67 13.38
C PRO A 108 -2.95 -15.24 13.91
N ARG A 109 -3.67 -14.42 13.15
CA ARG A 109 -5.03 -14.04 13.52
C ARG A 109 -5.95 -15.26 13.38
N SER A 110 -6.61 -15.64 14.47
CA SER A 110 -7.64 -16.67 14.56
C SER A 110 -8.94 -16.25 13.90
#